data_AF-A0A3C0U352-F1
#
_entry.id   AF-A0A3C0U352-F1
#
_cell.length_a   1.000
_cell.length_b   1.000
_cell.length_c   1.000
_cell.angle_alpha   90.00
_cell.angle_beta   90.00
_cell.angle_gamma   90.00
#
_symmetry.space_group_name_H-M   'P 1'
#
loop_
_entity.id
_entity.type
_entity.pdbx_description
1 polymer ?
#
loop_
_entity_poly.entity_id
_entity_poly.type
_entity_poly.pdbx_seq_one_letter_code
_entity_poly.pdbx_strand_id
1 'polypeptide(L)' 'MICAAVLTSAVFTSCSKKDDRTLYLYNWTYYTPEEVVKAFEKEFNCTVKLDSYSTCDEMYAKLRAGAKGYDIA' A
#
# COMPACT_ATOMS: atom_id res chain seq x y z
N MET A 1 3.79 0.33 -57.75
CA MET A 1 4.63 -0.39 -56.79
C MET A 1 4.19 0.01 -55.39
N ILE A 2 3.44 -0.92 -54.76
CA ILE A 2 3.21 -1.14 -53.33
C ILE A 2 2.85 0.08 -52.47
N CYS A 3 1.56 0.11 -52.15
CA CYS A 3 0.94 0.77 -51.01
C CYS A 3 1.64 0.49 -49.68
N ALA A 4 1.47 1.41 -48.74
CA ALA A 4 1.57 1.18 -47.30
C ALA A 4 2.98 0.87 -46.76
N ALA A 5 3.66 1.91 -46.27
CA ALA A 5 4.75 1.72 -45.33
C ALA A 5 4.60 2.67 -44.13
N VAL A 6 3.95 2.12 -43.08
CA VAL A 6 4.34 2.26 -41.67
C VAL A 6 4.18 3.68 -41.08
N LEU A 7 2.97 4.04 -40.62
CA LEU A 7 2.60 4.01 -39.19
C LEU A 7 3.80 4.15 -38.23
N THR A 8 4.28 5.38 -38.03
CA THR A 8 5.26 5.67 -36.97
C THR A 8 4.61 6.48 -35.86
N SER A 9 3.55 5.93 -35.25
CA SER A 9 3.07 6.41 -33.96
C SER A 9 3.92 5.73 -32.90
N ALA A 10 5.05 6.37 -32.53
CA ALA A 10 5.82 5.97 -31.36
C ALA A 10 4.98 6.25 -30.11
N VAL A 11 4.16 5.28 -29.74
CA VAL A 11 3.43 5.28 -28.48
C VAL A 11 4.49 5.08 -27.40
N PHE A 12 4.88 6.16 -26.73
CA PHE A 12 5.66 6.11 -25.51
C PHE A 12 4.79 5.54 -24.40
N THR A 13 4.65 4.21 -24.40
CA THR A 13 4.08 3.48 -23.28
C THR A 13 5.12 3.50 -22.16
N SER A 14 5.12 4.59 -21.39
CA SER A 14 5.84 4.65 -20.12
C SER A 14 5.25 3.57 -19.22
N CYS A 15 5.92 2.43 -19.14
CA CYS A 15 5.59 1.37 -18.20
C CYS A 15 6.04 1.86 -16.82
N SER A 16 5.21 2.69 -16.19
CA SER A 16 5.38 3.06 -14.79
C SER A 16 5.19 1.77 -13.99
N LYS A 17 6.30 1.11 -13.62
CA LYS A 17 6.28 0.07 -12.60
C LYS A 17 5.66 0.70 -11.36
N LYS A 18 4.43 0.31 -11.06
CA LYS A 18 3.75 0.69 -9.83
C LYS A 18 4.57 0.05 -8.72
N ASP A 19 5.36 0.84 -8.03
CA ASP A 19 6.08 0.39 -6.85
C ASP A 19 5.00 0.07 -5.81
N ASP A 20 4.69 -1.22 -5.63
CA ASP A 20 3.66 -1.73 -4.71
C ASP A 20 4.16 -1.56 -3.27
N ARG A 21 4.29 -0.30 -2.86
CA ARG A 21 4.68 0.08 -1.51
C ARG A 21 3.51 -0.18 -0.59
N THR A 22 3.67 -1.15 0.30
CA THR A 22 2.68 -1.47 1.32
C THR A 22 3.25 -1.14 2.70
N LEU A 23 2.53 -0.32 3.46
CA LEU A 23 2.79 -0.05 4.87
C LEU A 23 1.92 -1.00 5.70
N TYR A 24 2.54 -1.83 6.54
CA TYR A 24 1.84 -2.69 7.47
C TYR A 24 1.82 -2.04 8.86
N LEU A 25 0.62 -1.64 9.29
CA LEU A 25 0.40 -0.90 10.53
C LEU A 25 -0.42 -1.75 11.51
N TYR A 26 0.04 -1.84 12.75
CA TYR A 26 -0.73 -2.40 13.86
C TYR A 26 -0.98 -1.29 14.89
N ASN A 27 -2.25 -0.98 15.19
CA ASN A 27 -2.57 0.17 16.05
C ASN A 27 -3.86 -0.03 16.87
N TRP A 28 -4.07 0.81 17.89
CA TRP A 28 -5.27 0.78 18.71
C TRP A 28 -6.54 1.06 17.88
N THR A 29 -7.63 0.35 18.16
CA THR A 29 -8.92 0.56 17.50
C THR A 29 -9.39 2.01 17.68
N TYR A 30 -9.86 2.64 16.60
CA TYR A 30 -10.32 4.05 16.55
C TYR A 30 -9.23 5.13 16.56
N TYR A 31 -7.94 4.79 16.57
CA TYR A 31 -6.86 5.79 16.49
C TYR A 31 -6.49 6.18 15.05
N THR A 32 -6.91 5.39 14.06
CA THR A 32 -6.59 5.63 12.64
C THR A 32 -7.87 5.73 11.83
N PRO A 33 -8.43 6.96 11.64
CA PRO A 33 -9.61 7.17 10.82
C PRO A 33 -9.37 6.79 9.36
N GLU A 34 -10.38 6.19 8.70
CA GLU A 34 -10.28 5.73 7.31
C GLU A 34 -9.96 6.86 6.32
N GLU A 35 -10.45 8.08 6.59
CA GLU A 35 -10.15 9.27 5.79
C GLU A 35 -8.66 9.61 5.79
N VAL A 36 -7.99 9.43 6.93
CA VAL A 36 -6.54 9.67 7.06
C VAL A 36 -5.77 8.60 6.31
N VAL A 37 -6.20 7.34 6.40
CA VAL A 37 -5.60 6.22 5.64
C VAL A 37 -5.68 6.50 4.15
N LYS A 38 -6.87 6.84 3.64
CA LYS A 38 -7.08 7.14 2.22
C LYS A 38 -6.29 8.35 1.74
N ALA A 39 -6.19 9.38 2.58
CA ALA A 39 -5.37 10.56 2.27
C ALA A 39 -3.89 10.19 2.15
N PHE A 40 -3.36 9.39 3.10
CA PHE A 40 -1.99 8.91 3.10
C PHE A 40 -1.69 8.02 1.88
N GLU A 41 -2.54 7.03 1.60
CA GLU A 41 -2.39 6.15 0.43
C GLU A 41 -2.33 6.94 -0.87
N LYS A 42 -3.16 7.98 -1.01
CA LYS A 42 -3.20 8.86 -2.17
C LYS A 42 -1.94 9.73 -2.29
N GLU A 43 -1.54 10.39 -1.20
CA GLU A 43 -0.37 11.28 -1.19
C GLU A 43 0.91 10.53 -1.51
N PHE A 44 1.08 9.36 -0.89
CA PHE A 44 2.29 8.57 -1.02
C PHE A 44 2.16 7.46 -2.06
N ASN A 45 1.09 7.38 -2.86
CA ASN A 45 0.85 6.31 -3.84
C ASN A 45 1.30 4.93 -3.32
N CYS A 46 0.70 4.52 -2.20
CA CYS A 46 1.01 3.30 -1.46
C CYS A 46 -0.28 2.65 -0.94
N THR A 47 -0.18 1.46 -0.36
CA THR A 47 -1.28 0.76 0.31
C THR A 47 -0.99 0.66 1.80
N VAL A 48 -1.99 0.86 2.64
CA VAL A 48 -1.89 0.69 4.10
C VAL A 48 -2.69 -0.53 4.53
N LYS A 49 -2.01 -1.50 5.12
CA LYS A 49 -2.60 -2.68 5.75
C LYS A 49 -2.68 -2.41 7.25
N LEU A 50 -3.86 -1.97 7.71
CA LEU A 50 -4.13 -1.71 9.12
C LEU A 50 -4.77 -2.93 9.78
N ASP A 51 -4.09 -3.48 10.78
CA ASP A 51 -4.70 -4.36 11.78
C ASP A 51 -4.88 -3.58 13.08
N SER A 52 -5.95 -3.85 13.83
CA SER A 52 -6.19 -3.18 15.10
C SER A 52 -6.27 -4.12 16.30
N TYR A 53 -6.10 -3.54 17.48
CA TYR A 53 -6.30 -4.19 18.78
C TYR A 53 -7.07 -3.27 19.72
N SER A 54 -7.82 -3.87 20.64
CA SER A 54 -8.66 -3.11 21.59
C SER A 54 -8.21 -3.26 23.03
N THR A 55 -7.21 -4.11 23.30
CA THR A 55 -6.59 -4.28 24.61
C THR A 55 -5.07 -4.43 24.47
N CYS A 56 -4.34 -4.07 25.53
CA CYS A 56 -2.89 -4.27 25.58
C CYS A 56 -2.50 -5.76 25.53
N ASP A 57 -3.35 -6.65 26.07
CA ASP A 57 -3.10 -8.10 26.08
C ASP A 57 -3.19 -8.70 24.68
N GLU A 58 -4.16 -8.27 23.85
CA GLU A 58 -4.25 -8.65 22.44
C GLU A 58 -2.99 -8.23 21.65
N MET A 59 -2.57 -6.98 21.84
CA MET A 59 -1.34 -6.44 21.25
C MET A 59 -0.13 -7.28 21.63
N TYR A 60 0.06 -7.49 22.94
CA TYR A 60 1.18 -8.23 23.48
C TYR A 60 1.19 -9.68 22.99
N ALA A 61 0.04 -10.35 23.00
CA ALA A 61 -0.09 -11.73 22.52
C ALA A 61 0.31 -11.85 21.04
N LYS A 62 -0.14 -10.94 20.18
CA LYS A 62 0.19 -10.95 18.75
C LYS A 62 1.68 -10.70 18.50
N LEU A 63 2.27 -9.72 19.19
CA LEU A 63 3.71 -9.45 19.11
C LEU A 63 4.55 -10.62 19.62
N ARG A 64 4.17 -11.22 20.75
CA ARG A 64 4.85 -12.38 21.35
C ARG A 64 4.74 -13.65 20.51
N ALA A 65 3.65 -13.82 19.78
CA ALA A 65 3.51 -14.91 18.80
C ALA A 65 4.46 -14.76 17.60
N GLY A 66 5.26 -13.69 17.55
CA GLY A 66 6.24 -13.45 16.51
C GLY A 66 5.64 -12.77 15.30
N ALA A 67 4.77 -11.78 15.51
CA ALA A 67 4.25 -10.91 14.46
C ALA A 67 5.40 -10.19 13.73
N LYS A 68 5.98 -10.88 12.75
CA LYS A 68 6.93 -10.36 11.77
C LYS A 68 6.10 -9.95 10.56
N GLY A 69 6.22 -8.70 10.16
CA GLY A 69 5.47 -8.17 9.01
C GLY A 69 4.69 -6.89 9.27
N TYR A 70 4.75 -6.31 10.49
CA TYR A 70 4.38 -4.91 10.69
C TYR A 70 5.62 -4.04 10.65
N ASP A 71 5.51 -2.91 9.97
CA ASP A 71 6.54 -1.87 9.96
C ASP A 71 6.45 -1.00 11.22
N ILE A 72 5.22 -0.83 11.74
CA ILE A 72 4.90 -0.06 12.94
C ILE A 72 3.84 -0.82 13.75
N ALA A 73 4.08 -0.96 15.05
CA ALA A 73 3.20 -1.66 16.01
C ALA A 73 3.25 -1.01 17.39
#